data_AF-A0A819GIC2-F1
#
_entry.id   AF-A0A819GIC2-F1
#
_cell.length_a   1.000
_cell.length_b   1.000
_cell.length_c   1.000
_cell.angle_alpha   90.00
_cell.angle_beta   90.00
_cell.angle_gamma   90.00
#
_symmetry.space_group_name_H-M   'P 1'
#
loop_
_entity.id
_entity.type
_entity.pdbx_description
1 polymer ?
#
loop_
_entity_poly.entity_id
_entity_poly.type
_entity_poly.pdbx_seq_one_letter_code
_entity_poly.pdbx_strand_id
1 'polypeptide(L)'
;ILTMAERPHSLLDDNQVLYNLRNSNHYLLIPSYGLDLIDLILSCWYKCDYDRPTFCQINHILCQKQQQLMTKNIDNYQQTK
;
A
#
# COMPACT_ATOMS: atom_id res chain seq x y z
N ILE A 1 -8.58 -14.24 -11.79
CA ILE A 1 -9.53 -13.10 -11.79
C ILE A 1 -8.71 -11.87 -11.49
N LEU A 2 -8.47 -10.99 -12.47
CA LEU A 2 -7.94 -9.66 -12.22
C LEU A 2 -9.04 -8.90 -11.49
N THR A 3 -8.95 -8.80 -10.16
CA THR A 3 -9.88 -7.99 -9.39
C THR A 3 -9.73 -6.56 -9.90
N MET A 4 -10.79 -6.01 -10.53
CA MET A 4 -10.83 -4.61 -10.91
C MET A 4 -10.46 -3.80 -9.67
N ALA A 5 -9.39 -3.01 -9.74
CA ALA A 5 -9.06 -2.11 -8.66
C ALA A 5 -10.28 -1.22 -8.41
N GLU A 6 -10.90 -1.36 -7.25
CA GLU A 6 -12.04 -0.51 -6.89
C GLU A 6 -11.58 0.95 -6.89
N ARG A 7 -12.41 1.84 -7.45
CA ARG A 7 -12.12 3.28 -7.42
C ARG A 7 -11.99 3.71 -5.95
N PRO A 8 -10.85 4.31 -5.54
CA PRO A 8 -10.71 4.82 -4.18
C PRO A 8 -11.84 5.81 -3.87
N HIS A 9 -12.41 5.71 -2.67
CA HIS A 9 -13.48 6.58 -2.21
C HIS A 9 -14.70 6.61 -3.14
N SER A 10 -15.01 5.52 -3.85
CA SER A 10 -16.13 5.43 -4.81
C SER A 10 -17.50 5.81 -4.25
N LEU A 11 -17.67 5.73 -2.93
CA LEU A 11 -18.91 6.05 -2.22
C LEU A 11 -18.95 7.47 -1.63
N LEU A 12 -17.88 8.26 -1.78
CA LEU A 12 -17.73 9.58 -1.19
C LEU A 12 -17.67 10.65 -2.28
N ASP A 13 -18.24 11.82 -2.00
CA ASP A 13 -17.99 13.02 -2.79
C ASP A 13 -16.66 13.69 -2.41
N ASP A 14 -16.19 14.65 -3.23
CA ASP A 14 -14.91 15.33 -3.04
C ASP A 14 -14.82 16.06 -1.69
N ASN A 15 -15.92 16.63 -1.18
CA ASN A 15 -15.93 17.32 0.11
C ASN A 15 -15.80 16.34 1.27
N GLN A 16 -16.45 15.19 1.17
CA GLN A 16 -16.32 14.10 2.14
C GLN A 16 -14.90 13.53 2.14
N VAL A 17 -14.28 13.37 0.96
CA VAL A 17 -12.88 12.97 0.84
C VAL A 17 -11.96 13.99 1.51
N LEU A 18 -12.12 15.28 1.20
CA LEU A 18 -11.31 16.35 1.82
C LEU A 18 -11.50 16.41 3.34
N TYR A 19 -12.73 16.26 3.82
CA TYR A 19 -13.01 16.18 5.26
C TYR A 19 -12.27 15.01 5.90
N ASN A 20 -12.31 13.82 5.29
CA ASN A 20 -11.62 12.64 5.79
C ASN A 20 -10.11 12.83 5.82
N LEU A 21 -9.51 13.32 4.73
CA LEU A 21 -8.07 13.60 4.64
C LEU A 21 -7.61 14.63 5.67
N ARG A 22 -8.41 15.67 5.95
CA ARG A 22 -8.10 16.67 6.98
C ARG A 22 -8.05 16.09 8.39
N ASN A 23 -8.83 15.04 8.65
CA ASN A 23 -8.91 14.34 9.93
C ASN A 23 -8.01 13.09 9.98
N SER A 24 -7.09 12.92 9.01
CA SER A 24 -6.22 11.74 8.90
C SER A 24 -6.98 10.41 8.78
N ASN A 25 -8.23 10.47 8.30
CA ASN A 25 -9.05 9.29 8.06
C ASN A 25 -8.74 8.74 6.67
N HIS A 26 -7.85 7.76 6.65
CA HIS A 26 -7.38 7.08 5.46
C HIS A 26 -8.12 5.76 5.27
N TYR A 27 -9.13 5.75 4.40
CA TYR A 27 -9.88 4.54 4.07
C TYR A 27 -9.07 3.64 3.13
N LEU A 28 -8.35 2.68 3.70
CA LEU A 28 -7.69 1.61 2.95
C LEU A 28 -8.53 0.34 3.07
N LEU A 29 -9.43 0.14 2.11
CA LEU A 29 -10.23 -1.07 2.05
C LEU A 29 -9.53 -2.06 1.12
N ILE A 30 -8.41 -2.62 1.58
CA ILE A 30 -7.68 -3.64 0.80
C ILE A 30 -7.36 -4.85 1.69
N PRO A 31 -8.31 -5.79 1.84
CA PRO A 31 -8.16 -6.95 2.72
C PRO A 31 -6.99 -7.88 2.38
N SER A 32 -6.43 -7.75 1.17
CA SER A 32 -5.43 -8.66 0.61
C SER A 32 -4.00 -8.14 0.67
N TYR A 33 -3.75 -6.93 1.16
CA TYR A 33 -2.40 -6.36 1.21
C TYR A 33 -1.68 -6.76 2.49
N GLY A 34 -0.38 -7.02 2.38
CA GLY A 34 0.48 -7.21 3.55
C GLY A 34 0.52 -5.92 4.40
N LEU A 35 0.61 -6.08 5.72
CA LEU A 35 0.67 -4.96 6.68
C LEU A 35 1.78 -3.96 6.32
N ASP A 36 2.90 -4.47 5.83
CA ASP A 36 4.05 -3.70 5.37
C ASP A 36 3.77 -2.83 4.14
N LEU A 37 2.90 -3.28 3.22
CA LEU A 37 2.48 -2.49 2.07
C LEU A 37 1.47 -1.41 2.49
N ILE A 38 0.59 -1.73 3.47
CA ILE A 38 -0.34 -0.76 4.06
C ILE A 38 0.44 0.37 4.74
N ASP A 39 1.47 0.05 5.52
CA ASP A 39 2.32 1.05 6.18
C ASP A 39 3.01 1.98 5.17
N LEU A 40 3.52 1.42 4.06
CA LEU A 40 4.11 2.22 2.98
C LEU A 40 3.07 3.17 2.36
N ILE A 41 1.86 2.69 2.07
CA ILE A 41 0.78 3.53 1.53
C ILE A 41 0.41 4.65 2.50
N LEU A 42 0.25 4.35 3.79
CA LEU A 42 -0.06 5.36 4.82
C LEU A 42 1.06 6.40 4.94
N SER A 43 2.32 6.00 4.85
CA SER A 43 3.45 6.95 4.88
C SER A 43 3.45 7.91 3.69
N CYS A 44 2.94 7.48 2.53
CA CYS A 44 2.77 8.34 1.35
C CYS A 44 1.65 9.37 1.54
N TRP A 45 0.76 9.16 2.52
CA TRP A 45 -0.41 9.99 2.79
C TRP A 45 -0.23 10.93 3.97
N TYR A 46 0.97 11.05 4.54
CA TYR A 46 1.24 12.02 5.59
C TYR A 46 0.88 13.44 5.17
N LYS A 47 0.28 14.19 6.08
CA LYS A 47 -0.22 15.54 5.80
C LYS A 47 0.90 16.48 5.38
N CYS A 48 2.01 16.44 6.12
CA CYS A 48 3.22 17.18 5.83
C CYS A 48 4.00 16.47 4.72
N ASP A 49 4.41 17.23 3.70
CA ASP A 49 5.14 16.72 2.55
C ASP A 49 6.56 16.26 2.89
N TYR A 50 7.23 16.95 3.81
CA TYR A 50 8.57 16.61 4.31
C TYR A 50 8.60 15.27 5.08
N ASP A 51 7.47 14.83 5.63
CA ASP A 51 7.37 13.53 6.33
C ASP A 51 7.16 12.38 5.35
N ARG A 52 6.75 12.65 4.10
CA ARG A 52 6.46 11.61 3.10
C ARG A 52 7.77 10.99 2.57
N PRO A 53 7.77 9.69 2.26
CA PRO A 53 8.92 9.08 1.62
C PRO A 53 9.12 9.64 0.21
N THR A 54 10.38 9.80 -0.16
CA THR A 54 10.79 10.11 -1.53
C THR A 54 10.52 8.92 -2.47
N PHE A 55 10.42 9.17 -3.77
CA PHE A 55 10.33 8.10 -4.76
C PHE A 55 11.49 7.11 -4.69
N CYS A 56 12.69 7.56 -4.34
CA CYS A 56 13.86 6.69 -4.14
C CYS A 56 13.64 5.71 -2.98
N GLN A 57 13.14 6.20 -1.84
CA GLN A 57 12.81 5.36 -0.68
C GLN A 57 11.67 4.38 -0.99
N ILE A 58 10.60 4.84 -1.66
CA ILE A 58 9.48 3.99 -2.07
C ILE A 58 9.98 2.85 -2.97
N ASN A 59 10.78 3.18 -4.00
CA ASN A 59 11.32 2.18 -4.91
C ASN A 59 12.21 1.15 -4.20
N HIS A 60 13.06 1.61 -3.29
CA HIS A 60 13.92 0.72 -2.50
C HIS A 60 13.09 -0.30 -1.70
N ILE A 61 12.05 0.16 -0.99
CA ILE A 61 11.18 -0.71 -0.19
C ILE A 61 10.45 -1.71 -1.07
N LEU A 62 9.85 -1.26 -2.19
CA LEU A 62 9.12 -2.13 -3.11
C LEU A 62 10.04 -3.21 -3.72
N CYS A 63 11.25 -2.85 -4.15
CA CYS A 63 12.24 -3.79 -4.65
C CYS A 63 12.61 -4.86 -3.60
N GLN A 64 12.86 -4.46 -2.35
CA GLN A 64 13.16 -5.40 -1.27
C GLN A 64 12.01 -6.38 -1.02
N LYS A 65 10.76 -5.88 -1.02
CA LYS A 65 9.57 -6.73 -0.83
C LYS A 65 9.39 -7.71 -1.97
N GLN A 66 9.59 -7.26 -3.21
CA GLN A 66 9.51 -8.13 -4.37
C GLN A 66 10.54 -9.27 -4.28
N GLN A 67 11.78 -8.98 -3.89
CA GLN A 67 12.81 -9.99 -3.69
C GLN A 67 12.44 -11.00 -2.60
N GLN A 68 11.91 -10.53 -1.46
CA GLN A 68 11.46 -11.40 -0.35
C GLN A 68 10.32 -12.35 -0.75
N LEU A 69 9.40 -11.90 -1.60
CA LEU A 69 8.34 -12.75 -2.13
C LEU A 69 8.89 -13.81 -3.09
N MET A 70 9.87 -13.44 -3.93
CA MET A 70 10.52 -14.39 -4.83
C MET A 70 11.30 -15.48 -4.07
N THR A 71 12.05 -15.12 -3.03
CA THR A 71 12.82 -16.10 -2.24
C THR A 71 11.92 -17.08 -1.49
N LYS A 72 10.86 -16.59 -0.82
CA LYS A 72 9.89 -17.46 -0.13
C LYS A 72 9.21 -18.46 -1.07
N ASN A 73 8.91 -18.06 -2.31
CA ASN A 73 8.31 -18.95 -3.30
C ASN A 73 9.28 -20.06 -3.75
N ILE A 74 10.57 -19.77 -3.82
CA ILE A 74 11.62 -20.75 -4.13
C ILE A 74 11.74 -21.75 -2.97
N ASP A 75 11.79 -21.27 -1.73
CA ASP A 75 11.91 -22.13 -0.54
C ASP A 75 10.71 -23.08 -0.39
N ASN A 76 9.49 -22.56 -0.59
CA ASN A 76 8.26 -23.38 -0.56
C ASN A 76 8.22 -24.44 -1.68
N TYR A 77 8.73 -24.12 -2.87
CA TYR A 77 8.83 -25.09 -3.97
C TYR A 77 9.85 -26.20 -3.68
N GLN A 78 10.93 -25.90 -2.97
CA GLN A 78 11.92 -26.91 -2.57
C GLN A 78 11.43 -27.80 -1.42
N GLN A 79 10.59 -27.29 -0.51
CA GLN A 79 10.02 -28.09 0.59
C GLN A 79 8.85 -29.01 0.18
N THR A 80 8.24 -28.77 -0.98
CA THR A 80 7.11 -29.55 -1.51
C THR A 80 7.51 -30.59 -2.55
N LYS A 81 8.81 -30.75 -2.81
CA LYS A 81 9.42 -31.82 -3.61
C LYS A 81 10.10 -32.84 -2.71
#